data_AF-A0A0M3KDW2-F1
#
_entry.id   AF-A0A0M3KDW2-F1
#
_cell.length_a   1.000
_cell.length_b   1.000
_cell.length_c   1.000
_cell.angle_alpha   90.00
_cell.angle_beta   90.00
_cell.angle_gamma   90.00
#
_symmetry.space_group_name_H-M   'P 1'
#
loop_
_entity.id
_entity.type
_entity.pdbx_description
1 polymer ?
#
loop_
_entity_poly.entity_id
_entity_poly.type
_entity_poly.pdbx_seq_one_letter_code
_entity_poly.pdbx_strand_id
1 'polypeptide(L)'
;LACVLGLHQNLKGTPISVISATIYDNFARLAWALALSWVVIACQLNIAGPIKDFLELGLWAPFSRLAYCSYLTHFFVLVIYESQLRRPLHFVSTIVTYIHDAVPIFIITFVFSLFWSCGFELSFGRLDKMLIDAVFGR
;
A
#
# COMPACT_ATOMS: atom_id res chain seq x y z
N LEU A 1 -8.59 -3.23 -11.72
CA LEU A 1 -9.47 -3.82 -12.77
C LEU A 1 -8.95 -5.16 -13.27
N ALA A 2 -7.66 -5.25 -13.64
CA ALA A 2 -7.02 -6.48 -14.08
C ALA A 2 -7.19 -7.64 -13.07
N CYS A 3 -6.86 -7.42 -11.78
CA CYS A 3 -6.89 -8.49 -10.76
C CYS A 3 -8.29 -9.10 -10.54
N VAL A 4 -9.34 -8.33 -10.86
CA VAL A 4 -10.73 -8.78 -10.78
C VAL A 4 -11.10 -9.63 -12.00
N LEU A 5 -10.60 -9.31 -13.19
CA LEU A 5 -10.93 -10.02 -14.43
C LEU A 5 -10.23 -11.39 -14.53
N GLY A 6 -8.99 -11.51 -14.06
CA GLY A 6 -8.28 -12.80 -14.02
C GLY A 6 -8.90 -13.80 -13.02
N LEU A 7 -9.41 -13.29 -11.89
CA LEU A 7 -10.10 -14.12 -10.90
C LEU A 7 -11.53 -14.48 -11.33
N HIS A 8 -12.23 -13.58 -12.04
CA HIS A 8 -13.59 -13.82 -12.52
C HIS A 8 -13.68 -14.99 -13.52
N GLN A 9 -12.64 -15.24 -14.32
CA GLN A 9 -12.56 -16.40 -15.22
C GLN A 9 -12.30 -17.70 -14.45
N ASN A 10 -11.44 -17.66 -13.42
CA ASN A 10 -11.23 -18.81 -12.51
C ASN A 10 -12.49 -19.17 -11.71
N LEU A 11 -13.24 -18.16 -11.25
CA LEU A 11 -14.47 -18.37 -10.48
C LEU A 11 -15.60 -19.02 -11.31
N LYS A 12 -15.56 -18.89 -12.64
CA LYS A 12 -16.56 -19.48 -13.56
C LYS A 12 -16.25 -20.94 -13.94
N GLY A 13 -15.20 -21.55 -13.37
CA GLY A 13 -14.86 -22.96 -13.58
C GLY A 13 -14.24 -23.28 -14.94
N THR A 14 -13.91 -22.27 -15.75
CA THR A 14 -13.21 -22.47 -17.02
C THR A 14 -11.69 -22.44 -16.78
N PRO A 15 -10.94 -23.49 -17.10
CA PRO A 15 -9.49 -23.50 -16.91
C PRO A 15 -8.85 -22.47 -17.83
N ILE A 16 -8.26 -21.43 -17.23
CA ILE A 16 -7.46 -20.46 -17.96
C ILE A 16 -6.16 -21.11 -18.44
N SER A 17 -5.77 -20.84 -19.68
CA SER A 17 -4.49 -21.29 -20.22
C SER A 17 -3.34 -20.70 -19.37
N VAL A 18 -2.39 -21.56 -18.96
CA VAL A 18 -1.22 -21.18 -18.16
C VAL A 18 -0.45 -20.04 -18.82
N ILE A 19 -0.38 -20.04 -20.14
CA ILE A 19 0.29 -18.98 -20.92
C ILE A 19 -0.40 -17.64 -20.71
N SER A 20 -1.72 -17.59 -20.80
CA SER A 20 -2.49 -16.37 -20.59
C SER A 20 -2.39 -15.87 -19.15
N ALA A 21 -2.37 -16.78 -18.16
CA ALA A 21 -2.21 -16.44 -16.75
C ALA A 21 -0.84 -15.79 -16.48
N THR A 22 0.23 -16.40 -16.97
CA THR A 22 1.60 -15.92 -16.77
C THR A 22 1.85 -14.58 -17.47
N ILE A 23 1.37 -14.43 -18.72
CA ILE A 23 1.49 -13.15 -19.44
C ILE A 23 0.74 -12.07 -18.67
N TYR A 24 -0.48 -12.36 -18.23
CA TYR A 24 -1.30 -11.43 -17.48
C TYR A 24 -0.62 -10.95 -16.19
N ASP A 25 -0.05 -11.85 -15.40
CA ASP A 25 0.60 -11.51 -14.12
C ASP A 25 1.83 -10.62 -14.31
N ASN A 26 2.68 -10.96 -15.27
CA ASN A 26 3.90 -10.20 -15.56
C ASN A 26 3.60 -8.84 -16.21
N PHE A 27 2.68 -8.80 -17.17
CA PHE A 27 2.41 -7.57 -17.93
C PHE A 27 1.55 -6.58 -17.14
N ALA A 28 0.70 -7.05 -16.20
CA ALA A 28 -0.09 -6.16 -15.37
C ALA A 28 0.79 -5.23 -14.53
N ARG A 29 1.89 -5.75 -13.96
CA ARG A 29 2.82 -4.94 -13.16
C ARG A 29 3.60 -3.94 -14.01
N LEU A 30 4.00 -4.35 -15.22
CA LEU A 30 4.68 -3.48 -16.18
C LEU A 30 3.75 -2.37 -16.69
N ALA A 31 2.52 -2.72 -17.07
CA ALA A 31 1.52 -1.77 -17.53
C ALA A 31 1.17 -0.76 -16.43
N TRP A 32 1.07 -1.20 -15.18
CA TRP A 32 0.88 -0.30 -14.04
C TRP A 32 2.06 0.65 -13.83
N ALA A 33 3.29 0.14 -13.90
CA ALA A 33 4.49 0.96 -13.80
C ALA A 33 4.60 1.99 -14.94
N LEU A 34 4.27 1.59 -16.17
CA LEU A 34 4.23 2.47 -17.34
C LEU A 34 3.14 3.54 -17.24
N ALA A 35 1.95 3.17 -16.73
CA ALA A 35 0.89 4.13 -16.47
C ALA A 35 1.33 5.17 -15.42
N LEU A 36 1.99 4.74 -14.34
CA LEU A 36 2.53 5.66 -13.34
C LEU A 36 3.66 6.54 -13.88
N SER A 37 4.58 5.98 -14.67
CA SER A 37 5.66 6.77 -15.28
C SER A 37 5.12 7.82 -16.24
N TRP A 38 4.09 7.49 -17.01
CA TRP A 38 3.40 8.45 -17.87
C TRP A 38 2.79 9.61 -17.07
N VAL A 39 2.14 9.33 -15.93
CA VAL A 39 1.60 10.38 -15.05
C VAL A 39 2.69 11.32 -14.56
N VAL A 40 3.84 10.78 -14.15
CA VAL A 40 5.00 11.58 -13.70
C VAL A 40 5.52 12.48 -14.83
N ILE A 41 5.67 11.93 -16.04
CA ILE A 41 6.07 12.66 -17.26
C ILE A 41 5.05 13.76 -17.57
N ALA A 42 3.76 13.46 -17.52
CA ALA A 42 2.70 14.44 -17.79
C ALA A 42 2.69 15.61 -16.80
N CYS A 43 3.06 15.37 -15.53
CA CYS A 43 3.24 16.43 -14.53
C CYS A 43 4.45 17.31 -14.84
N GLN A 44 5.56 16.72 -15.28
CA GLN A 44 6.81 17.42 -15.61
C GLN A 44 6.67 18.28 -16.88
N LEU A 45 5.97 17.78 -17.90
CA LEU A 45 5.69 18.54 -19.12
C LEU A 45 4.53 19.55 -18.99
N ASN A 46 3.96 19.75 -17.79
CA ASN A 46 2.82 20.64 -17.52
C ASN A 46 1.56 20.34 -18.35
N ILE A 47 1.42 19.11 -18.86
CA ILE A 47 0.28 18.69 -19.70
C ILE A 47 -0.90 18.23 -18.82
N ALA A 48 -0.63 17.89 -17.56
CA ALA A 48 -1.60 17.33 -16.61
C ALA A 48 -2.66 18.34 -16.08
N GLY A 49 -2.51 19.64 -16.36
CA GLY A 49 -3.46 20.67 -15.91
C GLY A 49 -3.67 20.65 -14.38
N PRO A 50 -4.91 20.69 -13.86
CA PRO A 50 -5.19 20.76 -12.41
C PRO A 50 -4.75 19.52 -11.61
N ILE A 51 -4.49 18.40 -12.30
CA ILE A 51 -3.99 17.17 -11.65
C ILE A 51 -2.58 17.39 -11.11
N LYS A 52 -1.79 18.26 -11.76
CA LYS A 52 -0.44 18.62 -11.30
C LYS A 52 -0.50 19.28 -9.91
N ASP A 53 -1.33 20.29 -9.74
CA ASP A 53 -1.48 21.00 -8.46
C ASP A 53 -1.93 20.05 -7.34
N PHE A 54 -2.85 19.13 -7.66
CA PHE A 54 -3.28 18.11 -6.70
C PHE A 54 -2.15 17.15 -6.32
N LEU A 55 -1.33 16.69 -7.27
CA LEU A 55 -0.21 15.76 -6.98
C LEU A 55 0.98 16.44 -6.30
N GLU A 56 1.19 17.74 -6.53
CA GLU A 56 2.27 18.51 -5.92
C GLU A 56 1.92 19.06 -4.52
N LEU A 57 0.70 18.82 -4.03
CA LEU A 57 0.32 19.16 -2.66
C LEU A 57 1.34 18.58 -1.67
N GLY A 58 1.89 19.44 -0.80
CA GLY A 58 2.78 19.03 0.30
C GLY A 58 2.14 18.04 1.27
N LEU A 59 0.83 17.78 1.17
CA LEU A 59 0.10 16.75 1.89
C LEU A 59 0.54 15.32 1.51
N TRP A 60 1.05 15.09 0.30
CA TRP A 60 1.48 13.77 -0.14
C TRP A 60 2.76 13.29 0.53
N ALA A 61 3.63 14.21 0.95
CA ALA A 61 4.87 13.88 1.63
C ALA A 61 4.63 13.17 2.99
N PRO A 62 3.83 13.71 3.94
CA PRO A 62 3.52 12.99 5.17
C PRO A 62 2.65 11.75 4.93
N PHE A 63 1.76 11.78 3.93
CA PHE A 63 0.93 10.62 3.60
C PHE A 63 1.76 9.42 3.13
N SER A 64 2.79 9.66 2.31
CA SER A 64 3.72 8.64 1.83
C SER A 64 4.50 7.99 2.98
N ARG A 65 4.95 8.80 3.96
CA ARG A 65 5.66 8.30 5.16
C ARG A 65 4.76 7.43 6.01
N LEU A 66 3.50 7.84 6.21
CA LEU A 66 2.52 7.05 6.93
C LEU A 66 2.23 5.71 6.24
N ALA A 67 2.03 5.73 4.92
CA ALA A 67 1.82 4.52 4.14
C ALA A 67 3.00 3.55 4.26
N TYR A 68 4.23 4.08 4.26
CA TYR A 68 5.44 3.29 4.48
C TYR A 68 5.49 2.65 5.88
N CYS A 69 5.21 3.42 6.94
CA CYS A 69 5.11 2.88 8.29
C CYS A 69 4.02 1.79 8.40
N SER A 70 2.90 1.97 7.69
CA SER A 70 1.78 1.03 7.73
C SER A 70 2.15 -0.29 7.06
N TYR A 71 2.90 -0.23 5.96
CA TYR A 71 3.42 -1.41 5.26
C TYR A 71 4.34 -2.23 6.15
N LEU A 72 5.29 -1.59 6.85
CA LEU A 72 6.19 -2.28 7.77
C LEU A 72 5.45 -2.91 8.95
N THR A 73 4.50 -2.17 9.54
CA THR A 73 3.69 -2.62 10.68
C THR A 73 2.77 -3.77 10.29
N HIS A 74 2.26 -3.76 9.06
CA HIS A 74 1.28 -4.74 8.60
C HIS A 74 1.76 -6.18 8.78
N PHE A 75 3.04 -6.45 8.50
CA PHE A 75 3.62 -7.78 8.69
C PHE A 75 3.56 -8.24 10.15
N PHE A 76 3.86 -7.36 11.11
CA PHE A 76 3.76 -7.68 12.53
C PHE A 76 2.32 -7.98 12.95
N VAL A 77 1.35 -7.19 12.48
CA VAL A 77 -0.07 -7.39 12.79
C VAL A 77 -0.57 -8.72 12.22
N LEU A 78 -0.17 -9.08 11.00
CA LEU A 78 -0.49 -10.37 10.40
C LEU A 78 0.05 -11.54 11.23
N VAL A 79 1.32 -11.50 11.65
CA VAL A 79 1.91 -12.57 12.48
C VAL A 79 1.15 -12.72 13.82
N ILE A 80 0.78 -11.60 14.45
CA ILE A 80 -0.01 -11.63 15.69
C ILE A 80 -1.40 -12.20 15.40
N TYR A 81 -2.06 -11.78 14.33
CA TYR A 81 -3.38 -12.26 13.96
C TYR A 81 -3.40 -13.77 13.71
N GLU A 82 -2.45 -14.28 12.93
CA GLU A 82 -2.28 -15.71 12.67
C GLU A 82 -2.02 -16.51 13.95
N SER A 83 -1.26 -15.95 14.91
CA SER A 83 -1.03 -16.60 16.20
C SER A 83 -2.29 -16.75 17.07
N GLN A 84 -3.24 -15.82 16.92
CA GLN A 84 -4.53 -15.85 17.63
C GLN A 84 -5.58 -16.70 16.90
N LEU A 85 -5.42 -16.89 15.59
CA LEU A 85 -6.36 -17.61 14.75
C LEU A 85 -6.19 -19.13 14.92
N ARG A 86 -6.86 -19.71 15.93
CA ARG A 86 -6.94 -21.17 16.12
C ARG A 86 -7.91 -21.89 15.18
N ARG A 87 -8.53 -21.18 14.22
CA ARG A 87 -9.57 -21.72 13.32
C ARG A 87 -9.07 -21.72 11.88
N PRO A 88 -9.32 -22.79 11.09
CA PRO A 88 -9.04 -22.77 9.67
C PRO A 88 -9.90 -21.69 9.00
N LEU A 89 -9.30 -20.91 8.10
CA LEU A 89 -9.98 -19.88 7.32
C LEU A 89 -11.11 -20.52 6.50
N HIS A 90 -12.36 -20.34 6.94
CA HIS A 90 -13.53 -20.83 6.22
C HIS A 90 -13.88 -19.86 5.08
N PHE A 91 -13.32 -20.12 3.90
CA PHE A 91 -13.64 -19.41 2.66
C PHE A 91 -15.00 -19.86 2.10
N VAL A 92 -16.10 -19.46 2.75
CA VAL A 92 -17.46 -19.73 2.23
C VAL A 92 -17.86 -18.71 1.16
N SER A 93 -17.44 -17.44 1.33
CA SER A 93 -17.70 -16.38 0.36
C SER A 93 -16.63 -15.29 0.44
N THR A 94 -16.01 -14.97 -0.70
CA THR A 94 -14.92 -13.99 -0.81
C THR A 94 -15.29 -12.63 -0.22
N ILE A 95 -16.55 -12.20 -0.39
CA ILE A 95 -17.02 -10.90 0.11
C ILE A 95 -17.18 -10.91 1.63
N VAL A 96 -17.72 -11.99 2.19
CA VAL A 96 -17.96 -12.10 3.63
C VAL A 96 -16.62 -12.18 4.38
N THR A 97 -15.69 -12.99 3.88
CA THR A 97 -14.32 -13.08 4.42
C THR A 97 -13.58 -11.76 4.30
N TYR A 98 -13.72 -11.04 3.17
CA TYR A 98 -13.07 -9.74 3.00
C TYR A 98 -13.55 -8.69 4.01
N ILE A 99 -14.87 -8.61 4.23
CA ILE A 99 -15.46 -7.64 5.17
C ILE A 99 -15.13 -8.01 6.61
N HIS A 100 -15.15 -9.30 6.96
CA HIS A 100 -14.99 -9.75 8.34
C HIS A 100 -13.53 -9.82 8.79
N ASP A 101 -12.59 -10.14 7.91
CA ASP A 101 -11.20 -10.37 8.28
C ASP A 101 -10.27 -9.27 7.74
N ALA A 102 -10.31 -8.99 6.43
CA ALA A 102 -9.33 -8.09 5.81
C ALA A 102 -9.52 -6.62 6.21
N VAL A 103 -10.76 -6.11 6.21
CA VAL A 103 -11.07 -4.72 6.59
C VAL A 103 -10.65 -4.39 8.03
N PRO A 104 -11.00 -5.18 9.06
CA PRO A 104 -10.60 -4.85 10.43
C PRO A 104 -9.08 -4.95 10.64
N ILE A 105 -8.40 -5.93 10.05
CA ILE A 105 -6.93 -6.03 10.12
C ILE A 105 -6.27 -4.78 9.52
N PHE A 106 -6.80 -4.29 8.40
CA PHE A 106 -6.31 -3.06 7.77
C PHE A 106 -6.50 -1.84 8.68
N ILE A 107 -7.69 -1.67 9.27
CA ILE A 107 -7.99 -0.55 10.19
C ILE A 107 -7.06 -0.59 11.40
N ILE A 108 -6.92 -1.75 12.05
CA ILE A 108 -6.05 -1.93 13.22
C ILE A 108 -4.59 -1.63 12.88
N THR A 109 -4.12 -2.13 11.73
CA THR A 109 -2.76 -1.85 11.23
C THR A 109 -2.53 -0.35 11.04
N PHE A 110 -3.50 0.35 10.47
CA PHE A 110 -3.39 1.77 10.18
C PHE A 110 -3.36 2.61 11.48
N VAL A 111 -4.18 2.27 12.47
CA VAL A 111 -4.18 2.90 13.80
C VAL A 111 -2.85 2.66 14.53
N PHE A 112 -2.35 1.42 14.53
CA PHE A 112 -1.07 1.11 15.15
C PHE A 112 0.09 1.82 14.45
N SER A 113 0.08 1.85 13.12
CA SER A 113 1.06 2.56 12.33
C SER A 113 1.04 4.07 12.58
N LEU A 114 -0.14 4.67 12.75
CA LEU A 114 -0.27 6.07 13.12
C LEU A 114 0.38 6.34 14.48
N PHE A 115 0.09 5.49 15.47
CA PHE A 115 0.71 5.60 16.80
C PHE A 115 2.24 5.46 16.73
N TRP A 116 2.73 4.48 15.98
CA TRP A 116 4.15 4.24 15.79
C TRP A 116 4.85 5.40 15.05
N SER A 117 4.28 5.86 13.94
CA SER A 117 4.78 7.00 13.17
C SER A 117 4.75 8.27 14.03
N CYS A 118 3.66 8.62 14.70
CA CYS A 118 3.63 9.79 15.58
C CYS A 118 4.66 9.71 16.72
N GLY A 119 4.81 8.55 17.37
CA GLY A 119 5.75 8.37 18.49
C GLY A 119 7.22 8.47 18.05
N PHE A 120 7.61 7.71 17.02
CA PHE A 120 8.99 7.64 16.57
C PHE A 120 9.39 8.81 15.68
N GLU A 121 8.52 9.26 14.78
CA GLU A 121 8.86 10.28 13.78
C GLU A 121 8.96 11.69 14.39
N LEU A 122 8.11 12.03 15.38
CA LEU A 122 8.25 13.28 16.15
C LEU A 122 9.48 13.27 17.05
N SER A 123 9.81 12.12 17.63
CA SER A 123 10.98 11.97 18.50
C SER A 123 12.28 12.05 17.70
N PHE A 124 12.40 11.25 16.65
CA PHE A 124 13.58 11.26 15.78
C PHE A 124 13.73 12.55 14.97
N GLY A 125 12.63 13.18 14.55
CA GLY A 125 12.68 14.47 13.85
C GLY A 125 13.20 15.63 14.72
N ARG A 126 13.08 15.53 16.05
CA ARG A 126 13.71 16.48 16.98
C ARG A 126 15.18 16.13 17.23
N LEU A 127 15.50 14.85 17.33
CA LEU A 127 16.88 14.36 17.47
C LEU A 127 17.76 14.71 16.27
N ASP A 128 17.25 14.58 15.05
CA ASP A 128 18.00 14.93 13.83
C ASP A 128 18.32 16.42 13.79
N LYS A 129 17.36 17.28 14.16
CA LYS A 129 17.59 18.72 14.30
C LYS A 129 18.65 19.02 15.36
N MET A 130 18.59 18.37 16.52
CA MET A 130 19.58 18.53 17.60
C MET A 130 20.97 17.98 17.20
N LEU A 131 21.03 16.89 16.45
CA LEU A 131 22.27 16.28 15.98
C LEU A 131 22.93 17.15 14.91
N ILE A 132 22.16 17.65 13.93
CA ILE A 132 22.67 18.55 12.89
C ILE A 132 23.14 19.86 13.53
N ASP A 133 22.41 20.41 14.50
CA ASP A 133 22.82 21.59 15.24
C ASP A 133 24.10 21.33 16.05
N ALA A 134 24.24 20.15 16.67
CA ALA A 134 25.45 19.77 17.41
C ALA A 134 26.67 19.43 16.53
N VAL A 135 26.46 18.98 15.29
CA VAL A 135 27.52 18.58 14.35
C VAL A 135 27.94 19.73 13.43
N PHE A 136 27.02 20.61 13.03
CA PHE A 136 27.25 21.72 12.09
C PHE A 136 27.15 23.13 12.71
N GLY A 137 26.57 23.30 13.90
CA GLY A 137 26.53 24.56 14.66
C GLY A 137 27.46 24.53 15.89
N ARG A 138 28.07 25.60 16.41
CA ARG A 138 27.76 27.04 16.37
C ARG A 138 26.31 27.39 16.63
#